data_AF-A0A938BUE5-F1
#
_entry.id   AF-A0A938BUE5-F1
#
_cell.length_a   1.000
_cell.length_b   1.000
_cell.length_c   1.000
_cell.angle_alpha   90.00
_cell.angle_beta   90.00
_cell.angle_gamma   90.00
#
_symmetry.space_group_name_H-M   'P 1'
#
loop_
_entity.id
_entity.type
_entity.pdbx_description
1 polymer ?
#
loop_
_entity_poly.entity_id
_entity_poly.type
_entity_poly.pdbx_seq_one_letter_code
_entity_poly.pdbx_strand_id
1 'polypeptide(L)'
;MVLDVLRHLALYWSPKPPERKHPRHRVKSRLNVEPGLAGVMAVHNPAATLDFDHHLIENWIIDDVSAGGFGASIPQMKGEWLKIGCLTGLQPEGGDNWVIGVIRRLSREAPPRGSVGIQTLARAVAVVSLQSQDGDAVEALLLNPSADAVEAQLLVKGGVYAPGQQYGFARDGREFMLMSVAVQERGEDYELLRGQLMVRDTSE
;
A
#
# COMPACT_ATOMS: atom_id res chain seq x y z
N MET A 1 -12.85 11.15 13.68
CA MET A 1 -13.85 10.65 12.72
C MET A 1 -14.59 11.77 11.98
N VAL A 2 -15.44 12.59 12.60
CA VAL A 2 -16.16 13.65 11.86
C VAL A 2 -15.20 14.70 11.28
N LEU A 3 -14.18 15.11 12.05
CA LEU A 3 -13.21 16.10 11.60
C LEU A 3 -12.37 15.62 10.40
N ASP A 4 -12.01 14.34 10.36
CA ASP A 4 -11.22 13.75 9.27
C ASP A 4 -12.02 13.71 7.97
N VAL A 5 -13.31 13.37 8.06
CA VAL A 5 -14.26 13.40 6.93
C VAL A 5 -14.45 14.84 6.44
N LEU A 6 -14.61 15.81 7.35
CA LEU A 6 -14.77 17.21 6.96
C LEU A 6 -13.52 17.79 6.30
N ARG A 7 -12.31 17.45 6.78
CA ARG A 7 -11.05 17.84 6.12
C ARG A 7 -10.94 17.23 4.72
N HIS A 8 -11.34 15.97 4.58
CA HIS A 8 -11.35 15.29 3.28
C HIS A 8 -12.30 16.00 2.32
N LEU A 9 -13.56 16.21 2.70
CA LEU A 9 -14.54 16.91 1.85
C LEU A 9 -14.08 18.34 1.51
N ALA A 10 -13.54 19.09 2.46
CA ALA A 10 -13.03 20.44 2.23
C ALA A 10 -11.89 20.48 1.20
N LEU A 11 -11.00 19.48 1.20
CA LEU A 11 -9.94 19.36 0.20
C LEU A 11 -10.52 19.10 -1.21
N TYR A 12 -11.46 18.15 -1.31
CA TYR A 12 -12.02 17.69 -2.59
C TYR A 12 -13.12 18.59 -3.15
N TRP A 13 -13.69 19.48 -2.35
CA TRP A 13 -14.62 20.53 -2.77
C TRP A 13 -13.99 21.93 -2.79
N SER A 14 -12.67 22.01 -2.65
CA SER A 14 -11.97 23.29 -2.80
C SER A 14 -12.01 23.77 -4.26
N PRO A 15 -11.83 25.09 -4.51
CA PRO A 15 -11.77 25.64 -5.87
C PRO A 15 -10.65 25.07 -6.74
N LYS A 16 -9.65 24.43 -6.14
CA LYS A 16 -8.56 23.72 -6.80
C LYS A 16 -8.50 22.29 -6.25
N PRO A 17 -9.47 21.44 -6.62
CA PRO A 17 -9.48 20.06 -6.13
C PRO A 17 -8.22 19.34 -6.61
N PRO A 18 -7.83 18.21 -5.99
CA PRO A 18 -6.70 17.42 -6.44
C PRO A 18 -6.86 16.98 -7.91
N GLU A 19 -6.16 17.65 -8.82
CA GLU A 19 -6.21 17.39 -10.25
C GLU A 19 -5.27 16.24 -10.65
N ARG A 20 -5.54 15.65 -11.82
CA ARG A 20 -4.70 14.60 -12.39
C ARG A 20 -3.30 15.17 -12.67
N LYS A 21 -2.29 14.72 -11.90
CA LYS A 21 -0.91 15.22 -11.98
C LYS A 21 -0.05 14.63 -13.11
N HIS A 22 -0.45 13.49 -13.66
CA HIS A 22 0.33 12.77 -14.66
C HIS A 22 -0.50 12.43 -15.90
N PRO A 23 0.06 12.54 -17.11
CA PRO A 23 -0.57 12.03 -18.32
C PRO A 23 -0.76 10.52 -18.22
N ARG A 24 -1.80 10.00 -18.89
CA ARG A 24 -2.08 8.56 -18.94
C ARG A 24 -1.90 8.04 -20.35
N HIS A 25 -1.28 6.88 -20.45
CA HIS A 25 -1.05 6.17 -21.71
C HIS A 25 -1.96 4.95 -21.75
N ARG A 26 -2.72 4.80 -22.83
CA ARG A 26 -3.57 3.62 -23.03
C ARG A 26 -2.69 2.41 -23.32
N VAL A 27 -2.90 1.35 -22.57
CA VAL A 27 -2.19 0.07 -22.70
C VAL A 27 -3.20 -1.02 -22.39
N LYS A 28 -3.16 -2.14 -23.13
CA LYS A 28 -3.95 -3.33 -22.83
C LYS A 28 -3.00 -4.44 -22.42
N SER A 29 -3.07 -4.83 -21.15
CA SER A 29 -2.17 -5.82 -20.56
C SER A 29 -2.85 -6.46 -19.37
N ARG A 30 -2.52 -7.73 -19.07
CA ARG A 30 -3.04 -8.41 -17.89
C ARG A 30 -2.47 -7.84 -16.61
N LEU A 31 -3.24 -7.96 -15.54
CA LEU A 31 -2.88 -7.52 -14.21
C LEU A 31 -3.36 -8.56 -13.20
N ASN A 32 -2.41 -9.21 -12.54
CA ASN A 32 -2.72 -10.01 -11.36
C ASN A 32 -2.93 -9.06 -10.18
N VAL A 33 -3.94 -9.32 -9.38
CA VAL A 33 -4.31 -8.48 -8.24
C VAL A 33 -4.50 -9.35 -7.01
N GLU A 34 -3.77 -9.01 -5.95
CA GLU A 34 -3.89 -9.67 -4.66
C GLU A 34 -4.49 -8.66 -3.65
N PRO A 35 -5.66 -8.95 -3.06
CA PRO A 35 -6.36 -8.01 -2.20
C PRO A 35 -5.84 -8.00 -0.76
N GLY A 36 -5.84 -6.82 -0.14
CA GLY A 36 -5.56 -6.64 1.29
C GLY A 36 -4.09 -6.78 1.68
N LEU A 37 -3.79 -6.41 2.91
CA LEU A 37 -2.44 -6.45 3.46
C LEU A 37 -1.91 -7.88 3.58
N ALA A 38 -2.76 -8.83 4.00
CA ALA A 38 -2.34 -10.23 4.15
C ALA A 38 -1.88 -10.83 2.82
N GLY A 39 -2.65 -10.62 1.74
CA GLY A 39 -2.27 -11.07 0.42
C GLY A 39 -1.02 -10.36 -0.10
N VAL A 40 -0.92 -9.04 0.08
CA VAL A 40 0.29 -8.28 -0.27
C VAL A 40 1.53 -8.80 0.48
N MET A 41 1.42 -9.10 1.77
CA MET A 41 2.51 -9.69 2.57
C MET A 41 2.91 -11.05 2.01
N ALA A 42 1.94 -11.91 1.68
CA ALA A 42 2.19 -13.26 1.18
C ALA A 42 2.98 -13.26 -0.15
N VAL A 43 2.66 -12.37 -1.08
CA VAL A 43 3.39 -12.29 -2.36
C VAL A 43 4.83 -11.76 -2.21
N HIS A 44 5.17 -11.11 -1.09
CA HIS A 44 6.52 -10.62 -0.78
C HIS A 44 7.28 -11.48 0.23
N ASN A 45 6.60 -12.35 0.99
CA ASN A 45 7.20 -13.30 1.93
C ASN A 45 6.53 -14.69 1.85
N PRO A 46 6.60 -15.38 0.70
CA PRO A 46 5.88 -16.63 0.49
C PRO A 46 6.34 -17.77 1.41
N ALA A 47 7.58 -17.71 1.92
CA ALA A 47 8.12 -18.71 2.83
C ALA A 47 7.54 -18.63 4.25
N ALA A 48 7.05 -17.45 4.67
CA ALA A 48 6.46 -17.24 5.99
C ALA A 48 4.95 -17.51 6.03
N THR A 49 4.30 -17.62 4.87
CA THR A 49 2.85 -17.85 4.78
C THR A 49 2.57 -19.36 4.80
N LEU A 50 2.52 -19.94 6.01
CA LEU A 50 2.08 -21.34 6.21
C LEU A 50 0.56 -21.50 6.18
N ASP A 51 -0.19 -20.39 6.13
CA ASP A 51 -1.64 -20.40 6.00
C ASP A 51 -2.03 -20.60 4.53
N PHE A 52 -2.56 -21.78 4.23
CA PHE A 52 -3.19 -22.14 2.96
C PHE A 52 -4.54 -21.43 2.72
N ASP A 53 -4.85 -20.38 3.48
CA ASP A 53 -6.07 -19.61 3.27
C ASP A 53 -5.98 -18.93 1.89
N HIS A 54 -6.88 -19.34 1.02
CA HIS A 54 -6.89 -19.08 -0.41
C HIS A 54 -6.50 -17.63 -0.77
N HIS A 55 -5.28 -17.44 -1.28
CA HIS A 55 -4.89 -16.21 -1.97
C HIS A 55 -5.84 -15.96 -3.13
N LEU A 56 -6.51 -14.81 -3.10
CA LEU A 56 -7.52 -14.42 -4.09
C LEU A 56 -6.84 -13.65 -5.21
N ILE A 57 -5.96 -14.31 -5.97
CA ILE A 57 -5.35 -13.69 -7.15
C ILE A 57 -6.43 -13.48 -8.22
N GLU A 58 -6.85 -12.23 -8.36
CA GLU A 58 -7.79 -11.77 -9.37
C GLU A 58 -7.04 -11.39 -10.65
N ASN A 59 -7.73 -11.52 -11.79
CA ASN A 59 -7.15 -11.24 -13.10
C ASN A 59 -7.92 -10.09 -13.76
N TRP A 60 -7.30 -8.92 -13.85
CA TRP A 60 -7.87 -7.72 -14.44
C TRP A 60 -7.11 -7.33 -15.73
N ILE A 61 -7.66 -6.36 -16.46
CA ILE A 61 -7.02 -5.81 -17.66
C ILE A 61 -6.70 -4.35 -17.42
N ILE A 62 -5.43 -3.97 -17.50
CA ILE A 62 -5.04 -2.55 -17.55
C ILE A 62 -5.61 -1.94 -18.82
N ASP A 63 -6.26 -0.79 -18.68
CA ASP A 63 -6.78 0.04 -19.76
C ASP A 63 -5.86 1.23 -20.03
N ASP A 64 -5.25 1.79 -18.97
CA ASP A 64 -4.28 2.86 -19.05
C ASP A 64 -3.34 2.91 -17.83
N VAL A 65 -2.19 3.55 -18.00
CA VAL A 65 -1.15 3.68 -16.98
C VAL A 65 -0.62 5.12 -16.91
N SER A 66 -0.17 5.52 -15.74
CA SER A 66 0.57 6.75 -15.50
C SER A 66 1.68 6.53 -14.47
N ALA A 67 2.54 7.54 -14.26
CA ALA A 67 3.54 7.49 -13.19
C ALA A 67 2.90 7.25 -11.80
N GLY A 68 1.67 7.73 -11.58
CA GLY A 68 0.97 7.65 -10.30
C GLY A 68 -0.02 6.49 -10.12
N GLY A 69 -0.21 5.62 -11.13
CA GLY A 69 -1.14 4.49 -10.99
C GLY A 69 -1.74 3.95 -12.27
N PHE A 70 -2.68 3.02 -12.10
CA PHE A 70 -3.30 2.21 -13.14
C PHE A 70 -4.81 2.46 -13.25
N GLY A 71 -5.35 2.26 -14.44
CA GLY A 71 -6.77 2.20 -14.71
C GLY A 71 -7.02 0.81 -15.27
N ALA A 72 -7.93 0.06 -14.66
CA ALA A 72 -8.15 -1.33 -15.02
C ALA A 72 -9.64 -1.68 -15.10
N SER A 73 -9.95 -2.59 -16.01
CA SER A 73 -11.27 -3.20 -16.16
C SER A 73 -11.31 -4.54 -15.43
N ILE A 74 -12.41 -4.75 -14.72
CA ILE A 74 -12.69 -5.92 -13.90
C ILE A 74 -13.66 -6.80 -14.69
N PRO A 75 -13.26 -8.02 -15.11
CA PRO A 75 -14.12 -8.90 -15.90
C PRO A 75 -15.36 -9.36 -15.13
N GLN A 76 -15.19 -9.62 -13.83
CA GLN A 76 -16.25 -10.04 -12.93
C GLN A 76 -15.99 -9.45 -11.54
N MET A 77 -16.86 -8.56 -11.09
CA MET A 77 -16.79 -8.01 -9.75
C MET A 77 -17.19 -9.08 -8.73
N LYS A 78 -16.24 -9.54 -7.94
CA LYS A 78 -16.42 -10.56 -6.89
C LYS A 78 -15.92 -10.04 -5.55
N GLY A 79 -16.53 -10.53 -4.48
CA GLY A 79 -16.09 -10.30 -3.11
C GLY A 79 -16.45 -8.92 -2.55
N GLU A 80 -16.61 -8.88 -1.22
CA GLU A 80 -16.90 -7.65 -0.46
C GLU A 80 -15.67 -6.75 -0.31
N TRP A 81 -14.48 -7.25 -0.64
CA TRP A 81 -13.21 -6.51 -0.55
C TRP A 81 -13.11 -5.39 -1.60
N LEU A 82 -13.81 -5.52 -2.73
CA LEU A 82 -13.69 -4.61 -3.87
C LEU A 82 -14.39 -3.26 -3.61
N LYS A 83 -13.70 -2.37 -2.90
CA LYS A 83 -14.15 -1.04 -2.50
C LYS A 83 -13.03 0.00 -2.51
N ILE A 84 -13.42 1.27 -2.51
CA ILE A 84 -12.48 2.40 -2.41
C ILE A 84 -11.76 2.33 -1.06
N GLY A 85 -10.44 2.55 -1.08
CA GLY A 85 -9.56 2.48 0.09
C GLY A 85 -8.91 1.11 0.28
N CYS A 86 -9.32 0.08 -0.46
CA CYS A 86 -8.72 -1.25 -0.35
C CYS A 86 -7.27 -1.26 -0.87
N LEU A 87 -6.37 -1.84 -0.07
CA LEU A 87 -4.99 -2.13 -0.45
C LEU A 87 -4.95 -3.29 -1.44
N THR A 88 -4.03 -3.23 -2.39
CA THR A 88 -3.86 -4.24 -3.43
C THR A 88 -2.39 -4.40 -3.79
N GLY A 89 -1.96 -5.64 -3.95
CA GLY A 89 -0.77 -6.01 -4.67
C GLY A 89 -1.11 -6.13 -6.16
N LEU A 90 -0.27 -5.56 -7.01
CA LEU A 90 -0.50 -5.45 -8.45
C LEU A 90 0.73 -6.01 -9.18
N GLN A 91 0.54 -7.03 -10.01
CA GLN A 91 1.60 -7.51 -10.89
C GLN A 91 1.15 -7.38 -12.35
N PRO A 92 1.58 -6.31 -13.04
CA PRO A 92 1.37 -6.16 -14.48
C PRO A 92 2.10 -7.27 -15.25
N GLU A 93 1.52 -7.69 -16.37
CA GLU A 93 2.14 -8.67 -17.26
C GLU A 93 3.53 -8.21 -17.73
N GLY A 94 4.50 -9.13 -17.67
CA GLY A 94 5.90 -8.86 -18.02
C GLY A 94 6.71 -8.14 -16.94
N GLY A 95 6.11 -7.83 -15.79
CA GLY A 95 6.81 -7.36 -14.60
C GLY A 95 7.03 -8.47 -13.57
N ASP A 96 8.26 -8.61 -13.09
CA ASP A 96 8.58 -9.60 -12.05
C ASP A 96 8.27 -9.08 -10.63
N ASN A 97 8.13 -7.76 -10.46
CA ASN A 97 7.89 -7.13 -9.16
C ASN A 97 6.40 -6.82 -8.93
N TRP A 98 5.96 -7.05 -7.70
CA TRP A 98 4.66 -6.60 -7.22
C TRP A 98 4.71 -5.11 -6.86
N VAL A 99 3.74 -4.36 -7.36
CA VAL A 99 3.52 -2.95 -7.08
C VAL A 99 2.40 -2.84 -6.04
N ILE A 100 2.54 -1.95 -5.07
CA ILE A 100 1.50 -1.72 -4.07
C ILE A 100 0.62 -0.57 -4.51
N GLY A 101 -0.69 -0.75 -4.42
CA GLY A 101 -1.65 0.30 -4.73
C GLY A 101 -2.90 0.27 -3.90
N VAL A 102 -3.65 1.37 -3.96
CA VAL A 102 -4.93 1.56 -3.28
C VAL A 102 -6.00 1.91 -4.29
N ILE A 103 -7.15 1.25 -4.20
CA ILE A 103 -8.31 1.57 -5.04
C ILE A 103 -8.84 2.95 -4.65
N ARG A 104 -8.80 3.91 -5.58
CA ARG A 104 -9.30 5.28 -5.37
C ARG A 104 -10.61 5.55 -6.09
N ARG A 105 -10.93 4.75 -7.11
CA ARG A 105 -12.15 4.88 -7.91
C ARG A 105 -12.67 3.50 -8.23
N LEU A 106 -13.99 3.37 -8.20
CA LEU A 106 -14.69 2.14 -8.56
C LEU A 106 -15.97 2.54 -9.32
N SER A 107 -16.13 2.05 -10.54
CA SER A 107 -17.37 2.17 -11.32
C SER A 107 -17.99 0.80 -11.53
N ARG A 108 -19.31 0.73 -11.33
CA ARG A 108 -20.17 -0.47 -11.40
C ARG A 108 -21.20 -0.35 -12.52
N GLU A 109 -20.94 0.47 -13.54
CA GLU A 109 -21.96 0.85 -14.54
C GLU A 109 -22.49 -0.31 -15.39
N ALA A 110 -21.74 -1.41 -15.55
CA ALA A 110 -22.18 -2.56 -16.35
C ALA A 110 -21.88 -3.92 -15.67
N PRO A 111 -22.52 -4.25 -14.53
CA PRO A 111 -22.30 -5.52 -13.85
C PRO A 111 -22.57 -6.71 -14.79
N PRO A 112 -21.79 -7.80 -14.69
CA PRO A 112 -20.80 -8.08 -13.67
C PRO A 112 -19.44 -7.40 -13.89
N ARG A 113 -19.29 -6.57 -14.94
CA ARG A 113 -18.05 -5.86 -15.23
C ARG A 113 -17.99 -4.55 -14.44
N GLY A 114 -16.77 -4.13 -14.14
CA GLY A 114 -16.51 -2.86 -13.49
C GLY A 114 -15.21 -2.24 -13.98
N SER A 115 -14.90 -1.06 -13.48
CA SER A 115 -13.58 -0.46 -13.66
C SER A 115 -13.09 0.16 -12.36
N VAL A 116 -11.77 0.21 -12.21
CA VAL A 116 -11.10 0.78 -11.05
C VAL A 116 -10.00 1.75 -11.47
N GLY A 117 -9.84 2.79 -10.66
CA GLY A 117 -8.65 3.64 -10.67
C GLY A 117 -7.82 3.34 -9.44
N ILE A 118 -6.59 2.89 -9.65
CA ILE A 118 -5.69 2.44 -8.59
C ILE A 118 -4.52 3.43 -8.50
N GLN A 119 -4.28 3.97 -7.31
CA GLN A 119 -3.08 4.79 -7.04
C GLN A 119 -1.94 3.87 -6.64
N THR A 120 -0.76 4.05 -7.25
CA THR A 120 0.46 3.36 -6.80
C THR A 120 1.01 4.03 -5.54
N LEU A 121 1.21 3.26 -4.49
CA LEU A 121 1.93 3.67 -3.27
C LEU A 121 3.43 3.35 -3.39
N ALA A 122 3.77 2.15 -3.86
CA ALA A 122 5.16 1.69 -3.95
C ALA A 122 5.38 0.78 -5.14
N ARG A 123 6.57 0.86 -5.75
CA ARG A 123 7.02 -0.02 -6.84
C ARG A 123 8.09 -1.01 -6.39
N ALA A 124 8.73 -0.73 -5.26
CA ALA A 124 9.66 -1.62 -4.58
C ALA A 124 9.24 -1.72 -3.11
N VAL A 125 9.34 -2.92 -2.55
CA VAL A 125 8.91 -3.22 -1.19
C VAL A 125 9.95 -4.12 -0.53
N ALA A 126 10.18 -3.93 0.76
CA ALA A 126 10.87 -4.90 1.58
C ALA A 126 10.06 -5.22 2.83
N VAL A 127 10.01 -6.49 3.19
CA VAL A 127 9.41 -6.94 4.44
C VAL A 127 10.42 -6.69 5.56
N VAL A 128 9.98 -6.01 6.62
CA VAL A 128 10.80 -5.68 7.79
C VAL A 128 10.06 -6.05 9.07
N SER A 129 10.80 -6.36 10.12
CA SER A 129 10.24 -6.54 11.46
C SER A 129 10.37 -5.24 12.25
N LEU A 130 9.24 -4.58 12.53
CA LEU A 130 9.19 -3.42 13.40
C LEU A 130 9.21 -3.88 14.85
N GLN A 131 10.26 -3.50 15.57
CA GLN A 131 10.39 -3.71 16.99
C GLN A 131 9.91 -2.47 17.74
N SER A 132 8.92 -2.66 18.61
CA SER A 132 8.52 -1.66 19.58
C SER A 132 9.46 -1.69 20.79
N GLN A 133 9.53 -0.60 21.56
CA GLN A 133 10.29 -0.57 22.82
C GLN A 133 9.77 -1.57 23.86
N ASP A 134 8.49 -1.95 23.77
CA ASP A 134 7.86 -2.89 24.71
C ASP A 134 8.22 -4.35 24.38
N GLY A 135 9.03 -4.59 23.33
CA GLY A 135 9.52 -5.90 22.93
C GLY A 135 8.63 -6.62 21.90
N ASP A 136 7.49 -6.04 21.54
CA ASP A 136 6.62 -6.58 20.49
C ASP A 136 7.24 -6.35 19.11
N ALA A 137 7.32 -7.43 18.34
CA ALA A 137 7.76 -7.40 16.95
C ALA A 137 6.56 -7.58 16.02
N VAL A 138 6.40 -6.67 15.05
CA VAL A 138 5.33 -6.76 14.05
C VAL A 138 5.90 -6.64 12.65
N GLU A 139 5.47 -7.51 11.75
CA GLU A 139 5.86 -7.40 10.35
C GLU A 139 5.24 -6.16 9.69
N ALA A 140 6.03 -5.51 8.84
CA ALA A 140 5.64 -4.35 8.07
C ALA A 140 6.25 -4.39 6.67
N LEU A 141 5.64 -3.65 5.75
CA LEU A 141 6.18 -3.42 4.41
C LEU A 141 6.81 -2.04 4.33
N LEU A 142 8.13 -1.98 4.20
CA LEU A 142 8.85 -0.75 3.90
C LEU A 142 8.72 -0.42 2.41
N LEU A 143 8.17 0.75 2.12
CA LEU A 143 7.84 1.20 0.76
C LEU A 143 8.98 1.99 0.12
N ASN A 144 9.27 1.67 -1.15
CA ASN A 144 10.32 2.29 -1.99
C ASN A 144 11.64 2.50 -1.23
N PRO A 145 12.18 1.46 -0.59
CA PRO A 145 13.35 1.63 0.24
C PRO A 145 14.56 2.13 -0.55
N SER A 146 15.33 3.02 0.08
CA SER A 146 16.58 3.55 -0.45
C SER A 146 17.60 3.70 0.68
N ALA A 147 18.88 3.46 0.38
CA ALA A 147 19.97 3.56 1.36
C ALA A 147 20.15 5.00 1.90
N ASP A 148 19.78 6.00 1.10
CA ASP A 148 19.91 7.43 1.42
C ASP A 148 18.59 8.06 1.87
N ALA A 149 17.57 7.24 2.15
CA ALA A 149 16.27 7.72 2.59
C ALA A 149 16.36 8.34 3.99
N VAL A 150 16.01 9.62 4.12
CA VAL A 150 15.83 10.30 5.41
C VAL A 150 14.41 10.13 5.97
N GLU A 151 13.53 9.51 5.20
CA GLU A 151 12.13 9.29 5.52
C GLU A 151 11.70 7.93 4.98
N ALA A 152 10.88 7.24 5.76
CA ALA A 152 10.30 5.96 5.38
C ALA A 152 8.78 6.01 5.41
N GLN A 153 8.17 5.29 4.47
CA GLN A 153 6.76 4.95 4.49
C GLN A 153 6.63 3.45 4.76
N LEU A 154 5.74 3.07 5.67
CA LEU A 154 5.51 1.67 6.01
C LEU A 154 4.02 1.34 5.98
N LEU A 155 3.68 0.15 5.48
CA LEU A 155 2.37 -0.45 5.70
C LEU A 155 2.45 -1.42 6.87
N VAL A 156 1.55 -1.24 7.82
CA VAL A 156 1.37 -2.13 8.98
C VAL A 156 -0.08 -2.58 9.06
N LYS A 157 -0.35 -3.65 9.80
CA LYS A 157 -1.73 -4.09 10.09
C LYS A 157 -2.49 -3.01 10.86
N GLY A 158 -3.76 -2.84 10.52
CA GLY A 158 -4.65 -1.88 11.18
C GLY A 158 -4.64 -2.01 12.70
N GLY A 159 -4.37 -0.91 13.41
CA GLY A 159 -4.41 -0.85 14.87
C GLY A 159 -3.12 -1.29 15.57
N VAL A 160 -2.08 -1.68 14.82
CA VAL A 160 -0.76 -1.98 15.39
C VAL A 160 -0.04 -0.71 15.84
N TYR A 161 -0.23 0.41 15.14
CA TYR A 161 0.47 1.65 15.47
C TYR A 161 -0.12 2.33 16.72
N ALA A 162 0.71 2.51 17.74
CA ALA A 162 0.39 3.30 18.91
C ALA A 162 1.10 4.68 18.85
N PRO A 163 0.36 5.80 18.92
CA PRO A 163 0.97 7.13 18.94
C PRO A 163 1.96 7.30 20.10
N GLY A 164 3.14 7.85 19.78
CA GLY A 164 4.21 8.06 20.75
C GLY A 164 5.12 6.85 20.99
N GLN A 165 4.75 5.67 20.47
CA GLN A 165 5.63 4.51 20.48
C GLN A 165 6.76 4.69 19.46
N GLN A 166 7.99 4.36 19.86
CA GLN A 166 9.13 4.34 18.96
C GLN A 166 9.26 2.95 18.35
N TYR A 167 9.52 2.92 17.04
CA TYR A 167 9.72 1.68 16.30
C TYR A 167 11.13 1.66 15.71
N GLY A 168 11.82 0.55 15.87
CA GLY A 168 13.08 0.26 15.19
C GLY A 168 12.94 -0.92 14.22
N PHE A 169 13.85 -1.03 13.26
CA PHE A 169 13.95 -2.22 12.42
C PHE A 169 15.35 -2.37 11.84
N ALA A 170 15.74 -3.61 11.58
CA ALA A 170 16.99 -3.94 10.90
C ALA A 170 16.75 -4.14 9.40
N ARG A 171 17.68 -3.67 8.57
CA ARG A 171 17.67 -3.91 7.13
C ARG A 171 19.09 -3.78 6.57
N ASP A 172 19.49 -4.71 5.69
CA ASP A 172 20.79 -4.69 5.01
C ASP A 172 21.97 -4.55 5.99
N GLY A 173 21.85 -5.19 7.17
CA GLY A 173 22.86 -5.15 8.24
C GLY A 173 22.94 -3.84 9.03
N ARG A 174 21.99 -2.92 8.83
CA ARG A 174 21.90 -1.65 9.57
C ARG A 174 20.65 -1.60 10.41
N GLU A 175 20.76 -0.98 11.59
CA GLU A 175 19.63 -0.70 12.46
C GLU A 175 19.08 0.70 12.20
N PHE A 176 17.76 0.80 12.08
CA PHE A 176 17.06 2.05 11.85
C PHE A 176 16.04 2.32 12.94
N MET A 177 15.82 3.59 13.25
CA MET A 177 14.77 4.06 14.13
C MET A 177 13.84 5.01 13.38
N LEU A 178 12.53 4.81 13.56
CA LEU A 178 11.48 5.68 13.04
C LEU A 178 11.14 6.77 14.05
N MET A 179 11.35 8.01 13.63
CA MET A 179 11.08 9.20 14.42
C MET A 179 9.88 9.96 13.86
N SER A 180 9.15 10.67 14.73
CA SER A 180 8.02 11.54 14.35
C SER A 180 6.98 10.83 13.46
N VAL A 181 6.61 9.61 13.84
CA VAL A 181 5.71 8.78 13.05
C VAL A 181 4.31 9.40 13.01
N ALA A 182 3.75 9.48 11.80
CA ALA A 182 2.40 9.92 11.54
C ALA A 182 1.67 8.91 10.65
N VAL A 183 0.38 8.71 10.94
CA VAL A 183 -0.49 7.92 10.06
C VAL A 183 -0.93 8.82 8.90
N GLN A 184 -0.50 8.49 7.68
CA GLN A 184 -0.92 9.19 6.46
C GLN A 184 -2.29 8.72 5.98
N GLU A 185 -2.58 7.43 6.13
CA GLU A 185 -3.82 6.82 5.66
C GLU A 185 -4.18 5.60 6.52
N ARG A 186 -5.49 5.39 6.71
CA ARG A 186 -6.05 4.18 7.31
C ARG A 186 -6.97 3.52 6.30
N GLY A 187 -6.66 2.28 5.96
CA GLY A 187 -7.55 1.39 5.26
C GLY A 187 -8.38 0.56 6.24
N GLU A 188 -9.04 -0.45 5.71
CA GLU A 188 -9.80 -1.41 6.54
C GLU A 188 -8.88 -2.33 7.34
N ASP A 189 -7.80 -2.80 6.73
CA ASP A 189 -6.89 -3.81 7.29
C ASP A 189 -5.44 -3.31 7.44
N TYR A 190 -5.16 -2.06 7.05
CA TYR A 190 -3.82 -1.48 7.08
C TYR A 190 -3.79 -0.02 7.57
N GLU A 191 -2.61 0.40 8.04
CA GLU A 191 -2.25 1.80 8.23
C GLU A 191 -0.98 2.11 7.43
N LEU A 192 -1.00 3.24 6.71
CA LEU A 192 0.19 3.78 6.05
C LEU A 192 0.85 4.78 6.98
N LEU A 193 2.01 4.41 7.50
CA LEU A 193 2.83 5.22 8.38
C LEU A 193 3.86 6.00 7.55
N ARG A 194 4.23 7.18 8.05
CA ARG A 194 5.33 7.99 7.56
C ARG A 194 6.17 8.44 8.75
N GLY A 195 7.47 8.23 8.70
CA GLY A 195 8.38 8.65 9.76
C GLY A 195 9.74 9.08 9.20
N GLN A 196 10.45 9.91 9.96
CA GLN A 196 11.85 10.20 9.68
C GLN A 196 12.70 8.98 10.03
N LEU A 197 13.66 8.66 9.17
CA LEU A 197 14.54 7.52 9.33
C LEU A 197 15.87 7.98 9.93
N MET A 198 16.25 7.40 11.07
CA MET A 198 17.54 7.64 11.71
C MET A 198 18.33 6.33 11.76
N VAL A 199 19.57 6.34 11.25
CA VAL A 199 20.49 5.21 11.42
C VAL A 199 20.93 5.18 12.87
N ARG A 200 20.82 4.00 13.49
CA ARG A 200 21.32 3.78 14.83
C ARG A 200 22.75 3.28 14.72
N ASP A 201 23.72 4.11 15.09
CA ASP A 201 25.09 3.63 15.27
C ASP A 201 25.08 2.70 16.48
N THR A 202 25.37 1.42 16.24
CA THR A 202 25.74 0.49 17.29
C THR A 202 27.11 0.92 17.79
N SER A 203 27.14 1.84 18.75
CA SER A 203 28.35 2.09 19.53
C SER A 203 28.63 0.84 20.36
N GLU A 204 29.64 0.07 19.95
CA GLU A 204 30.30 -0.95 20.77
C GLU A 204 30.87 -0.35 22.07
#